data_AF-A0A368FVY8-F1
#
_entry.id   AF-A0A368FVY8-F1
#
_cell.length_a   1.000
_cell.length_b   1.000
_cell.length_c   1.000
_cell.angle_alpha   90.00
_cell.angle_beta   90.00
_cell.angle_gamma   90.00
#
_symmetry.space_group_name_H-M   'P 1'
#
loop_
_entity.id
_entity.type
_entity.pdbx_description
1 polymer ?
#
loop_
_entity_poly.entity_id
_entity_poly.type
_entity_poly.pdbx_seq_one_letter_code
_entity_poly.pdbx_strand_id
1 'polypeptide(L)'
;MISGNEWDIKAKAVVNATGPSTDTVRLMADPTVKPICSPSSGVHIVLPGYYSPTKTGLLDPDTSDGRVLFLLPWEQMTIAGTTDAPSEVTLSPTPKNSDVDFILQEVRSYLSKTVPVRRGDVTSAWSGLRPLVRDPNKKDTKSLARNHIIEVLMRNLFCTRCDRWRAEHDLTISQTDAQPLSDVLIAGGMSKHGVQSPRWLATLQRTIRRVKQPLGTPLT
;
A
#
# COMPACT_ATOMS: atom_id res chain seq x y z
N MET A 1 6.36 3.54 21.68
CA MET A 1 5.32 4.51 22.07
C MET A 1 5.50 5.78 21.25
N ILE A 2 4.43 6.35 20.70
CA ILE A 2 4.43 7.72 20.17
C ILE A 2 4.30 8.64 21.39
N SER A 3 5.10 9.71 21.49
CA SER A 3 5.16 10.59 22.67
C SER A 3 3.86 11.34 22.97
N GLY A 4 2.87 11.33 22.07
CA GLY A 4 1.62 12.08 22.20
C GLY A 4 1.75 13.58 21.95
N ASN A 5 2.97 14.06 21.69
CA ASN A 5 3.25 15.46 21.41
C ASN A 5 2.72 15.86 20.02
N GLU A 6 2.31 17.11 19.90
CA GLU A 6 1.80 17.71 18.67
C GLU A 6 2.67 18.89 18.27
N TRP A 7 2.83 19.10 16.96
CA TRP A 7 3.63 20.19 16.41
C TRP A 7 2.94 20.79 15.19
N ASP A 8 2.92 22.12 15.11
CA ASP A 8 2.49 22.82 13.90
C ASP A 8 3.64 22.90 12.89
N ILE A 9 3.41 22.37 11.68
CA ILE A 9 4.39 22.39 10.58
C ILE A 9 3.88 23.31 9.47
N LYS A 10 4.74 24.23 9.02
CA LYS A 10 4.52 25.07 7.83
C LYS A 10 5.28 24.46 6.66
N ALA A 11 4.64 24.31 5.51
CA ALA A 11 5.24 23.80 4.28
C ALA A 11 4.68 24.55 3.07
N LYS A 12 5.46 24.62 1.97
CA LYS A 12 4.98 25.20 0.71
C LYS A 12 4.08 24.24 -0.05
N ALA A 13 4.36 22.94 0.07
CA ALA A 13 3.57 21.84 -0.48
C ALA A 13 3.47 20.66 0.47
N VAL A 14 2.40 19.89 0.33
CA VAL A 14 2.17 18.64 1.06
C VAL A 14 1.96 17.51 0.05
N VAL A 15 2.65 16.39 0.24
CA VAL A 15 2.51 15.16 -0.54
C VAL A 15 1.84 14.11 0.34
N ASN A 16 0.67 13.63 -0.06
CA ASN A 16 0.02 12.47 0.54
C ASN A 16 0.56 11.18 -0.11
N ALA A 17 1.38 10.44 0.62
CA ALA A 17 1.96 9.15 0.26
C ALA A 17 1.58 8.07 1.29
N THR A 18 0.34 8.09 1.77
CA THR A 18 -0.15 7.20 2.85
C THR A 18 -0.65 5.83 2.36
N GLY A 19 -0.35 5.46 1.11
CA GLY A 19 -0.69 4.14 0.56
C GLY A 19 -2.20 3.84 0.64
N PRO A 20 -2.62 2.69 1.22
CA PRO A 20 -4.04 2.34 1.36
C PRO A 20 -4.87 3.36 2.16
N SER A 21 -4.22 4.17 2.99
CA SER A 21 -4.88 5.23 3.78
C SER A 21 -5.02 6.56 3.03
N THR A 22 -4.76 6.58 1.71
CA THR A 22 -4.78 7.82 0.92
C THR A 22 -6.11 8.59 1.06
N ASP A 23 -7.24 7.88 1.02
CA ASP A 23 -8.55 8.51 1.14
C ASP A 23 -8.81 9.12 2.52
N THR A 24 -8.20 8.59 3.58
CA THR A 24 -8.27 9.18 4.91
C THR A 24 -7.72 10.60 4.89
N VAL A 25 -6.58 10.83 4.23
CA VAL A 25 -5.99 12.17 4.08
C VAL A 25 -6.75 13.03 3.07
N ARG A 26 -7.24 12.46 1.97
CA ARG A 26 -8.04 13.19 0.97
C ARG A 26 -9.34 13.74 1.57
N LEU A 27 -10.05 12.94 2.36
CA LEU A 27 -11.28 13.35 3.06
C LEU A 27 -11.02 14.37 4.18
N MET A 28 -9.84 14.34 4.80
CA MET A 28 -9.42 15.41 5.72
C MET A 28 -9.21 16.74 5.01
N ALA A 29 -8.70 16.70 3.78
CA ALA A 29 -8.48 17.90 2.97
C ALA A 29 -9.79 18.49 2.45
N ASP A 30 -10.65 17.64 1.91
CA ASP A 30 -11.94 17.99 1.34
C ASP A 30 -12.95 16.85 1.57
N PRO A 31 -13.94 17.03 2.46
CA PRO A 31 -14.94 16.00 2.76
C PRO A 31 -15.85 15.62 1.58
N THR A 32 -15.85 16.40 0.49
CA THR A 32 -16.74 16.18 -0.66
C THR A 32 -16.15 15.24 -1.72
N VAL A 33 -14.86 14.90 -1.59
CA VAL A 33 -14.17 14.04 -2.55
C VAL A 33 -14.63 12.61 -2.45
N LYS A 34 -14.76 11.94 -3.59
CA LYS A 34 -15.11 10.51 -3.62
C LYS A 34 -13.89 9.67 -3.25
N PRO A 35 -14.05 8.62 -2.42
CA PRO A 35 -13.01 7.63 -2.21
C PRO A 35 -12.60 7.00 -3.53
N ILE A 36 -11.30 6.91 -3.76
CA ILE A 36 -10.74 6.32 -4.98
C ILE A 36 -10.02 5.02 -4.67
N CYS A 37 -9.56 4.81 -3.44
CA CYS A 37 -8.83 3.61 -3.02
C CYS A 37 -9.79 2.44 -2.77
N SER A 38 -9.41 1.28 -3.30
CA SER A 38 -10.08 0.00 -3.17
C SER A 38 -9.04 -1.02 -2.71
N PRO A 39 -8.71 -1.08 -1.41
CA PRO A 39 -7.63 -1.91 -0.92
C PRO A 39 -7.87 -3.40 -1.19
N SER A 40 -6.79 -4.13 -1.44
CA SER A 40 -6.80 -5.58 -1.53
C SER A 40 -5.75 -6.19 -0.62
N SER A 41 -6.12 -7.22 0.13
CA SER A 41 -5.22 -8.00 0.97
C SER A 41 -4.49 -9.03 0.12
N GLY A 42 -3.17 -9.08 0.29
CA GLY A 42 -2.34 -10.16 -0.22
C GLY A 42 -1.56 -10.84 0.88
N VAL A 43 -1.70 -12.16 0.95
CA VAL A 43 -1.02 -13.01 1.95
C VAL A 43 0.13 -13.78 1.32
N HIS A 44 1.23 -13.90 2.05
CA HIS A 44 2.31 -14.84 1.78
C HIS A 44 2.60 -15.69 3.00
N ILE A 45 3.15 -16.87 2.76
CA ILE A 45 3.61 -17.80 3.79
C ILE A 45 5.08 -18.17 3.57
N VAL A 46 5.78 -18.50 4.65
CA VAL A 46 7.11 -19.12 4.61
C VAL A 46 6.98 -20.63 4.83
N LEU A 47 7.63 -21.39 3.97
CA LEU A 47 7.76 -22.85 4.00
C LEU A 47 9.25 -23.25 4.06
N PRO A 48 9.57 -24.48 4.50
CA PRO A 48 10.93 -25.01 4.42
C PRO A 48 11.53 -24.93 3.02
N GLY A 49 12.85 -24.74 2.92
CA GLY A 49 13.50 -24.57 1.62
C GLY A 49 13.38 -25.73 0.63
N TYR A 50 13.03 -26.94 1.10
CA TYR A 50 12.82 -28.09 0.20
C TYR A 50 11.56 -27.96 -0.68
N TYR A 51 10.71 -26.95 -0.45
CA TYR A 51 9.54 -26.66 -1.28
C TYR A 51 9.87 -25.95 -2.61
N SER A 52 11.08 -25.41 -2.76
CA SER A 52 11.52 -24.77 -4.01
C SER A 52 13.00 -25.05 -4.31
N PRO A 53 13.42 -25.13 -5.58
CA PRO A 53 14.84 -25.16 -5.92
C PRO A 53 15.59 -23.94 -5.35
N THR A 54 16.80 -24.12 -4.85
CA THR A 54 17.57 -23.07 -4.16
C THR A 54 17.90 -21.85 -5.02
N LYS A 55 17.91 -21.98 -6.35
CA LYS A 55 18.29 -20.92 -7.31
C LYS A 55 17.19 -20.57 -8.31
N THR A 56 16.00 -21.14 -8.18
CA THR A 56 14.94 -20.98 -9.18
C THR A 56 13.59 -20.82 -8.49
N GLY A 57 12.88 -19.75 -8.85
CA GLY A 57 11.49 -19.55 -8.44
C GLY A 57 10.53 -20.19 -9.43
N LEU A 58 9.38 -20.62 -8.94
CA LEU A 58 8.25 -21.06 -9.75
C LEU A 58 7.21 -19.93 -9.80
N LEU A 59 6.64 -19.72 -10.98
CA LEU A 59 5.48 -18.87 -11.20
C LEU A 59 4.37 -19.74 -11.78
N ASP A 60 3.25 -19.76 -11.10
CA ASP A 60 1.98 -20.26 -11.62
C ASP A 60 1.14 -19.06 -12.06
N PRO A 61 0.87 -18.89 -13.37
CA PRO A 61 0.09 -17.77 -13.88
C PRO A 61 -1.44 -17.98 -13.79
N ASP A 62 -1.90 -19.20 -13.49
CA ASP A 62 -3.32 -19.60 -13.57
C ASP A 62 -3.66 -20.63 -12.47
N THR A 63 -3.62 -20.15 -11.22
CA THR A 63 -4.12 -20.91 -10.06
C THR A 63 -5.58 -21.31 -10.25
N SER A 64 -6.12 -22.17 -9.37
CA SER A 64 -7.50 -22.66 -9.46
C SER A 64 -8.61 -21.59 -9.58
N ASP A 65 -8.32 -20.32 -9.26
CA ASP A 65 -9.23 -19.19 -9.41
C ASP A 65 -8.72 -18.04 -10.31
N GLY A 66 -7.70 -18.32 -11.14
CA GLY A 66 -7.18 -17.38 -12.15
C GLY A 66 -6.21 -16.32 -11.60
N ARG A 67 -5.71 -16.50 -10.37
CA ARG A 67 -4.64 -15.67 -9.79
C ARG A 67 -3.26 -16.21 -10.11
N VAL A 68 -2.24 -15.40 -9.79
CA VAL A 68 -0.83 -15.77 -9.91
C VAL A 68 -0.27 -16.18 -8.55
N LEU A 69 0.38 -17.33 -8.50
CA LEU A 69 1.16 -17.79 -7.35
C LEU A 69 2.66 -17.84 -7.69
N PHE A 70 3.48 -17.50 -6.73
CA PHE A 70 4.92 -17.51 -6.74
C PHE A 70 5.40 -18.45 -5.64
N LEU A 71 6.36 -19.30 -5.95
CA LEU A 71 7.18 -20.01 -4.96
C LEU A 71 8.62 -19.56 -5.17
N LEU A 72 9.13 -18.74 -4.26
CA LEU A 72 10.44 -18.10 -4.41
C LEU A 72 11.39 -18.59 -3.31
N PRO A 73 12.61 -19.05 -3.65
CA PRO A 73 13.63 -19.32 -2.65
C PRO A 73 14.08 -18.01 -1.98
N TRP A 74 14.13 -17.99 -0.65
CA TRP A 74 14.58 -16.85 0.14
C TRP A 74 15.18 -17.31 1.47
N GLU A 75 16.43 -16.94 1.75
CA GLU A 75 17.12 -17.26 3.03
C GLU A 75 17.04 -18.75 3.43
N GLN A 76 17.30 -19.66 2.48
CA GLN A 76 17.20 -21.13 2.65
C GLN A 76 15.78 -21.64 2.96
N MET A 77 14.78 -20.78 2.81
CA MET A 77 13.35 -21.06 2.93
C MET A 77 12.67 -20.81 1.59
N THR A 78 11.36 -21.06 1.55
CA THR A 78 10.51 -20.80 0.38
C THR A 78 9.41 -19.83 0.77
N ILE A 79 9.27 -18.73 0.06
CA ILE A 79 8.12 -17.84 0.16
C ILE A 79 7.09 -18.27 -0.88
N ALA A 80 5.86 -18.55 -0.43
CA ALA A 80 4.74 -18.88 -1.30
C ALA A 80 3.62 -17.83 -1.17
N GLY A 81 3.06 -17.39 -2.29
CA GLY A 81 1.99 -16.39 -2.34
C GLY A 81 1.78 -15.83 -3.75
N THR A 82 0.81 -14.98 -4.03
CA THR A 82 -0.01 -14.24 -3.08
C THR A 82 -1.49 -14.53 -3.27
N THR A 83 -2.28 -14.29 -2.22
CA THR A 83 -3.72 -14.08 -2.39
C THR A 83 -4.04 -12.67 -2.88
N ASP A 84 -5.28 -12.47 -3.35
CA ASP A 84 -5.81 -11.15 -3.71
C ASP A 84 -7.30 -11.11 -3.34
N ALA A 85 -7.60 -10.51 -2.19
CA ALA A 85 -8.96 -10.44 -1.67
C ALA A 85 -9.32 -9.00 -1.27
N PRO A 86 -10.53 -8.49 -1.61
CA PRO A 86 -10.98 -7.19 -1.15
C PRO A 86 -10.84 -7.04 0.36
N SER A 87 -10.32 -5.88 0.80
CA SER A 87 -10.10 -5.61 2.22
C SER A 87 -10.43 -4.17 2.57
N GLU A 88 -10.83 -3.96 3.81
CA GLU A 88 -10.87 -2.63 4.41
C GLU A 88 -9.45 -2.14 4.73
N VAL A 89 -9.31 -0.82 4.87
CA VAL A 89 -8.05 -0.19 5.29
C VAL A 89 -7.82 -0.48 6.78
N THR A 90 -6.70 -1.13 7.09
CA THR A 90 -6.27 -1.39 8.47
C THR A 90 -4.75 -1.19 8.59
N LEU A 91 -4.31 -0.72 9.75
CA LEU A 91 -2.88 -0.62 10.09
C LEU A 91 -2.28 -1.98 10.47
N SER A 92 -3.11 -2.99 10.70
CA SER A 92 -2.70 -4.32 11.15
C SER A 92 -3.40 -5.40 10.34
N PRO A 93 -3.12 -5.50 9.02
CA PRO A 93 -3.64 -6.58 8.20
C PRO A 93 -3.09 -7.91 8.69
N THR A 94 -3.96 -8.89 8.88
CA THR A 94 -3.60 -10.23 9.36
C THR A 94 -4.01 -11.29 8.33
N PRO A 95 -3.14 -12.28 8.04
CA PRO A 95 -3.52 -13.42 7.22
C PRO A 95 -4.73 -14.16 7.79
N LYS A 96 -5.70 -14.50 6.94
CA LYS A 96 -6.79 -15.40 7.33
C LYS A 96 -6.32 -16.84 7.14
N ASN A 97 -6.86 -17.77 7.94
CA ASN A 97 -6.56 -19.19 7.75
C ASN A 97 -6.95 -19.68 6.36
N SER A 98 -8.07 -19.19 5.82
CA SER A 98 -8.50 -19.50 4.45
C SER A 98 -7.48 -19.09 3.37
N ASP A 99 -6.76 -17.97 3.57
CA ASP A 99 -5.72 -17.54 2.64
C ASP A 99 -4.51 -18.48 2.68
N VAL A 100 -4.13 -18.92 3.88
CA VAL A 100 -3.01 -19.86 4.05
C VAL A 100 -3.38 -21.23 3.49
N ASP A 101 -4.59 -21.71 3.76
CA ASP A 101 -5.07 -23.00 3.27
C ASP A 101 -5.16 -23.00 1.74
N PHE A 102 -5.60 -21.88 1.13
CA PHE A 102 -5.56 -21.68 -0.32
C PHE A 102 -4.13 -21.81 -0.86
N ILE A 103 -3.16 -21.08 -0.30
CA ILE A 103 -1.77 -21.14 -0.78
C ILE A 103 -1.21 -22.57 -0.65
N LEU A 104 -1.47 -23.25 0.47
CA LEU A 104 -1.01 -24.63 0.65
C LEU A 104 -1.66 -25.61 -0.34
N GLN A 105 -2.94 -25.39 -0.67
CA GLN A 105 -3.66 -26.19 -1.66
C GLN A 105 -3.06 -26.02 -3.05
N GLU A 106 -2.77 -24.79 -3.47
CA GLU A 106 -2.11 -24.50 -4.75
C GLU A 106 -0.68 -25.04 -4.76
N VAL A 107 0.12 -24.85 -3.70
CA VAL A 107 1.47 -25.44 -3.62
C VAL A 107 1.42 -26.96 -3.77
N ARG A 108 0.41 -27.62 -3.18
CA ARG A 108 0.23 -29.07 -3.29
C ARG A 108 -0.09 -29.54 -4.71
N SER A 109 -0.78 -28.76 -5.53
CA SER A 109 -1.14 -29.16 -6.89
C SER A 109 0.07 -29.20 -7.83
N TYR A 110 1.10 -28.39 -7.55
CA TYR A 110 2.33 -28.30 -8.38
C TYR A 110 3.46 -29.23 -7.95
N LEU A 111 3.48 -29.67 -6.69
CA LEU A 111 4.51 -30.57 -6.20
C LEU A 111 4.18 -32.02 -6.51
N SER A 112 5.22 -32.85 -6.62
CA SER A 112 5.05 -34.30 -6.72
C SER A 112 4.20 -34.81 -5.56
N LYS A 113 3.31 -35.79 -5.83
CA LYS A 113 2.48 -36.44 -4.80
C LYS A 113 3.28 -37.06 -3.65
N THR A 114 4.58 -37.26 -3.84
CA THR A 114 5.50 -37.76 -2.82
C THR A 114 5.94 -36.69 -1.81
N VAL A 115 5.72 -35.41 -2.08
CA VAL A 115 6.05 -34.30 -1.17
C VAL A 115 4.82 -33.96 -0.31
N PRO A 116 4.82 -34.28 0.99
CA PRO A 116 3.66 -34.04 1.84
C PRO A 116 3.55 -32.55 2.21
N VAL A 117 2.60 -31.83 1.62
CA VAL A 117 2.33 -30.41 1.96
C VAL A 117 1.42 -30.33 3.20
N ARG A 118 1.95 -29.79 4.30
CA ARG A 118 1.25 -29.74 5.61
C ARG A 118 1.11 -28.32 6.14
N ARG A 119 0.03 -28.06 6.88
CA ARG A 119 -0.18 -26.77 7.57
C ARG A 119 0.92 -26.47 8.60
N GLY A 120 1.46 -27.51 9.25
CA GLY A 120 2.53 -27.40 10.23
C GLY A 120 3.88 -26.98 9.65
N ASP A 121 4.05 -27.03 8.33
CA ASP A 121 5.28 -26.58 7.67
C ASP A 121 5.31 -25.04 7.52
N VAL A 122 4.18 -24.36 7.75
CA VAL A 122 4.12 -22.89 7.70
C VAL A 122 4.82 -22.30 8.92
N THR A 123 6.01 -21.74 8.72
CA THR A 123 6.80 -21.14 9.81
C THR A 123 6.43 -19.69 10.08
N SER A 124 5.88 -18.99 9.08
CA SER A 124 5.41 -17.60 9.20
C SER A 124 4.40 -17.27 8.11
N ALA A 125 3.54 -16.29 8.37
CA ALA A 125 2.60 -15.73 7.40
C ALA A 125 2.43 -14.23 7.63
N TRP A 126 2.32 -13.46 6.55
CA TRP A 126 2.05 -12.02 6.63
C TRP A 126 1.06 -11.59 5.56
N SER A 127 0.35 -10.51 5.86
CA SER A 127 -0.60 -9.88 4.96
C SER A 127 -0.18 -8.43 4.72
N GLY A 128 -0.34 -7.97 3.49
CA GLY A 128 -0.15 -6.58 3.11
C GLY A 128 -1.37 -6.06 2.34
N LEU A 129 -1.64 -4.76 2.47
CA LEU A 129 -2.69 -4.10 1.71
C LEU A 129 -2.11 -3.42 0.46
N ARG A 130 -2.67 -3.75 -0.70
CA ARG A 130 -2.37 -3.10 -1.98
C ARG A 130 -3.32 -1.92 -2.18
N PRO A 131 -2.82 -0.69 -2.37
CA PRO A 131 -3.65 0.48 -2.66
C PRO A 131 -4.08 0.49 -4.13
N LEU A 132 -5.01 -0.40 -4.49
CA LEU A 132 -5.67 -0.33 -5.79
C LEU A 132 -6.57 0.92 -5.80
N VAL A 133 -6.73 1.55 -6.95
CA VAL A 133 -7.46 2.81 -7.11
C VAL A 133 -8.31 2.69 -8.36
N ARG A 134 -9.54 3.15 -8.21
CA ARG A 134 -10.50 3.32 -9.27
C ARG A 134 -10.32 4.71 -9.85
N ASP A 135 -10.20 4.79 -11.17
CA ASP A 135 -10.17 6.08 -11.85
C ASP A 135 -11.57 6.73 -11.72
N PRO A 136 -11.72 7.87 -11.04
CA PRO A 136 -13.02 8.52 -10.85
C PRO A 136 -13.62 9.03 -12.17
N ASN A 137 -12.81 9.17 -13.23
CA ASN A 137 -13.23 9.63 -14.55
C ASN A 137 -13.63 8.49 -15.50
N LYS A 138 -13.43 7.22 -15.11
CA LYS A 138 -13.86 6.06 -15.89
C LYS A 138 -15.04 5.36 -15.23
N LYS A 139 -16.11 5.13 -16.01
CA LYS A 139 -17.31 4.39 -15.57
C LYS A 139 -17.06 2.89 -15.36
N ASP A 140 -15.95 2.36 -15.89
CA ASP A 140 -15.71 0.92 -15.95
C ASP A 140 -14.98 0.41 -14.69
N THR A 141 -15.74 -0.25 -13.81
CA THR A 141 -15.26 -0.78 -12.53
C THR A 141 -14.22 -1.91 -12.65
N LYS A 142 -14.00 -2.45 -13.85
CA LYS A 142 -13.04 -3.55 -14.09
C LYS A 142 -11.60 -3.08 -14.35
N SER A 143 -11.38 -1.84 -14.76
CA SER A 143 -10.02 -1.32 -14.95
C SER A 143 -9.53 -0.62 -13.67
N LEU A 144 -9.27 -1.39 -12.61
CA LEU A 144 -8.41 -0.89 -11.53
C LEU A 144 -7.06 -0.55 -12.18
N ALA A 145 -6.73 0.73 -12.23
CA ALA A 145 -5.48 1.18 -12.84
C ALA A 145 -4.33 0.53 -12.06
N ARG A 146 -3.50 -0.30 -12.71
CA ARG A 146 -2.24 -0.82 -12.14
C ARG A 146 -1.06 0.12 -12.39
N ASN A 147 -1.38 1.41 -12.59
CA ASN A 147 -0.47 2.52 -12.83
C ASN A 147 -0.64 3.59 -11.74
N HIS A 148 0.41 4.37 -11.51
CA HIS A 148 0.38 5.52 -10.63
C HIS A 148 -0.53 6.63 -11.17
N ILE A 149 -1.21 7.33 -10.28
CA ILE A 149 -2.01 8.52 -10.54
C ILE A 149 -1.51 9.59 -9.58
N ILE A 150 -1.24 10.78 -10.12
CA ILE A 150 -0.93 11.96 -9.31
C ILE A 150 -2.14 12.89 -9.42
N GLU A 151 -2.80 13.15 -8.29
CA GLU A 151 -3.93 14.06 -8.21
C GLU A 151 -3.54 15.29 -7.39
N VAL A 152 -3.85 16.48 -7.92
CA VAL A 152 -3.73 17.74 -7.19
C VAL A 152 -5.11 18.15 -6.72
N LEU A 153 -5.40 17.92 -5.44
CA LEU A 153 -6.72 18.19 -4.85
C LEU A 153 -6.92 19.69 -4.59
N MET A 154 -5.86 20.38 -4.19
CA MET A 154 -5.85 21.82 -3.86
C MET A 154 -4.51 22.43 -4.28
N ARG A 155 -4.40 23.76 -4.40
CA ARG A 155 -3.11 24.44 -4.67
C ARG A 155 -2.07 23.90 -3.67
N ASN A 156 -1.07 23.16 -4.15
CA ASN A 156 0.05 22.59 -3.40
C ASN A 156 -0.22 21.37 -2.48
N LEU A 157 -1.37 20.68 -2.60
CA LEU A 157 -1.54 19.32 -2.04
C LEU A 157 -1.49 18.29 -3.18
N PHE A 158 -0.41 17.52 -3.21
CA PHE A 158 -0.19 16.45 -4.17
C PHE A 158 -0.54 15.11 -3.52
N CYS A 159 -1.35 14.30 -4.17
CA CYS A 159 -1.58 12.92 -3.74
C CYS A 159 -0.87 12.01 -4.72
N THR A 160 0.10 11.23 -4.22
CA THR A 160 0.78 10.23 -5.03
C THR A 160 0.27 8.85 -4.71
N ARG A 161 0.10 8.08 -5.78
CA ARG A 161 -0.24 6.68 -5.73
C ARG A 161 1.00 5.85 -6.04
N CYS A 162 1.43 5.03 -5.08
CA CYS A 162 2.45 4.03 -5.32
C CYS A 162 1.81 2.64 -5.19
N ASP A 163 1.51 1.99 -6.32
CA ASP A 163 0.97 0.63 -6.37
C ASP A 163 2.05 -0.42 -6.66
N ARG A 164 3.31 0.01 -6.84
CA ARG A 164 4.47 -0.86 -7.08
C ARG A 164 5.72 -0.25 -6.46
N TRP A 165 6.51 -1.04 -5.74
CA TRP A 165 7.77 -0.58 -5.12
C TRP A 165 8.75 0.04 -6.16
N ARG A 166 8.74 -0.41 -7.42
CA ARG A 166 9.53 0.19 -8.51
C ARG A 166 9.07 1.60 -8.92
N ALA A 167 7.81 1.96 -8.67
CA ALA A 167 7.28 3.29 -9.02
C ALA A 167 7.74 4.39 -8.04
N GLU A 168 8.31 4.02 -6.89
CA GLU A 168 8.84 4.96 -5.90
C GLU A 168 10.02 5.79 -6.46
N HIS A 169 10.82 5.22 -7.37
CA HIS A 169 11.89 5.93 -8.06
C HIS A 169 11.37 6.99 -9.07
N ASP A 170 10.39 6.64 -9.90
CA ASP A 170 9.81 7.59 -10.87
C ASP A 170 9.00 8.71 -10.19
N LEU A 171 8.39 8.42 -9.03
CA LEU A 171 7.67 9.41 -8.22
C LEU A 171 8.61 10.46 -7.65
N THR A 172 9.82 10.07 -7.25
CA THR A 172 10.80 11.02 -6.72
C THR A 172 11.17 12.05 -7.80
N ILE A 173 11.37 11.60 -9.05
CA ILE A 173 11.74 12.44 -10.19
C ILE A 173 10.60 13.41 -10.55
N SER A 174 9.38 12.89 -10.74
CA SER A 174 8.22 13.72 -11.10
C SER A 174 7.82 14.72 -10.01
N GLN A 175 8.08 14.41 -8.73
CA GLN A 175 7.87 15.34 -7.61
C GLN A 175 8.88 16.50 -7.63
N THR A 176 10.16 16.22 -7.93
CA THR A 176 11.19 17.27 -8.11
C THR A 176 10.87 18.20 -9.28
N ASP A 177 10.30 17.66 -10.36
CA ASP A 177 9.92 18.46 -11.53
C ASP A 177 8.75 19.41 -11.23
N ALA A 178 7.87 19.04 -10.29
CA ALA A 178 6.74 19.86 -9.87
C ALA A 178 7.14 20.96 -8.88
N GLN A 179 8.02 20.68 -7.90
CA GLN A 179 8.59 21.65 -6.93
C GLN A 179 9.91 21.14 -6.32
N PRO A 180 10.88 22.01 -5.96
CA PRO A 180 12.10 21.61 -5.24
C PRO A 180 11.79 20.97 -3.87
N LEU A 181 12.41 19.80 -3.60
CA LEU A 181 12.16 18.97 -2.41
C LEU A 181 12.48 19.64 -1.05
N SER A 182 13.21 20.76 -1.03
CA SER A 182 13.64 21.43 0.21
C SER A 182 12.48 21.95 1.07
N ASP A 183 11.27 22.10 0.50
CA ASP A 183 10.10 22.70 1.17
C ASP A 183 8.81 21.83 1.11
N VAL A 184 8.96 20.52 0.84
CA VAL A 184 7.86 19.57 0.64
C VAL A 184 7.64 18.68 1.87
N LEU A 185 6.44 18.65 2.41
CA LEU A 185 6.06 17.73 3.50
C LEU A 185 5.47 16.43 2.92
N ILE A 186 6.13 15.28 3.11
CA ILE A 186 5.59 13.97 2.70
C ILE A 186 4.85 13.31 3.88
N ALA A 187 3.53 13.22 3.79
CA ALA A 187 2.72 12.38 4.66
C ALA A 187 2.85 10.92 4.20
N GLY A 188 3.88 10.23 4.67
CA GLY A 188 4.15 8.81 4.42
C GLY A 188 3.70 7.92 5.58
N GLY A 189 3.13 6.76 5.27
CA GLY A 189 2.71 5.77 6.27
C GLY A 189 3.65 4.58 6.35
N MET A 190 4.78 4.71 7.04
CA MET A 190 5.49 3.57 7.63
C MET A 190 6.16 4.00 8.95
N SER A 191 5.55 3.64 10.08
CA SER A 191 6.26 3.52 11.36
C SER A 191 5.93 2.16 11.94
N LYS A 192 6.95 1.44 12.39
CA LYS A 192 6.86 0.08 12.96
C LYS A 192 5.99 0.02 14.23
N HIS A 193 5.55 1.15 14.78
CA HIS A 193 4.70 1.20 15.96
C HIS A 193 3.76 2.43 15.94
N GLY A 194 2.44 2.20 15.95
CA GLY A 194 1.49 3.11 16.61
C GLY A 194 0.32 3.63 15.77
N VAL A 195 -0.86 3.49 16.37
CA VAL A 195 -2.19 3.99 15.93
C VAL A 195 -2.17 5.50 15.70
N GLN A 196 -2.79 5.96 14.60
CA GLN A 196 -3.01 7.38 14.32
C GLN A 196 -4.06 7.97 15.29
N SER A 197 -3.73 9.05 16.00
CA SER A 197 -4.62 9.67 16.98
C SER A 197 -5.59 10.67 16.33
N PRO A 198 -6.81 10.87 16.88
CA PRO A 198 -7.77 11.88 16.40
C PRO A 198 -7.24 13.32 16.32
N ARG A 199 -6.13 13.63 17.00
CA ARG A 199 -5.54 14.97 17.02
C ARG A 199 -4.41 15.17 16.01
N TRP A 200 -3.71 14.11 15.59
CA TRP A 200 -2.84 14.14 14.40
C TRP A 200 -3.64 14.55 13.15
N LEU A 201 -4.89 14.09 13.06
CA LEU A 201 -5.84 14.53 12.03
C LEU A 201 -6.11 16.04 12.10
N ALA A 202 -6.23 16.62 13.30
CA ALA A 202 -6.51 18.05 13.46
C ALA A 202 -5.34 18.94 13.00
N THR A 203 -4.10 18.53 13.27
CA THR A 203 -2.89 19.24 12.80
C THR A 203 -2.74 19.15 11.29
N LEU A 204 -2.92 17.96 10.71
CA LEU A 204 -2.89 17.78 9.26
C LEU A 204 -4.00 18.62 8.59
N GLN A 205 -5.21 18.64 9.16
CA GLN A 205 -6.30 19.52 8.71
C GLN A 205 -5.94 21.01 8.80
N ARG A 206 -5.22 21.46 9.84
CA ARG A 206 -4.78 22.86 9.96
C ARG A 206 -3.74 23.23 8.91
N THR A 207 -2.76 22.37 8.66
CA THR A 207 -1.75 22.57 7.60
C THR A 207 -2.43 22.60 6.22
N ILE A 208 -3.34 21.66 5.95
CA ILE A 208 -4.11 21.65 4.69
C ILE A 208 -5.00 22.90 4.56
N ARG A 209 -5.69 23.35 5.62
CA ARG A 209 -6.52 24.56 5.60
C ARG A 209 -5.70 25.84 5.36
N ARG A 210 -4.46 25.93 5.84
CA ARG A 210 -3.57 27.07 5.56
C ARG A 210 -3.07 27.09 4.12
N VAL A 211 -2.83 25.91 3.53
CA VAL A 211 -2.53 25.78 2.10
C VAL A 211 -3.72 26.24 1.22
N LYS A 212 -4.97 26.16 1.71
CA LYS A 212 -6.15 26.72 1.01
C LYS A 212 -6.22 28.25 0.99
N GLN A 213 -5.63 28.96 1.96
CA GLN A 213 -5.73 30.42 2.02
C GLN A 213 -4.69 31.06 1.10
N PRO A 214 -5.03 32.11 0.33
CA PRO A 214 -4.03 32.86 -0.41
C PRO A 214 -2.98 33.38 0.57
N LEU A 215 -1.69 33.22 0.24
CA LEU A 215 -0.62 33.97 0.89
C LEU A 215 -1.02 35.44 0.81
N GLY A 216 -1.22 36.06 1.97
CA GLY A 216 -1.69 37.44 2.06
C GLY A 216 -0.87 38.40 1.18
N THR A 217 -1.55 39.46 0.75
CA THR A 217 -1.05 40.58 -0.05
C THR A 217 0.36 41.02 0.35
N PRO A 218 1.21 41.50 -0.60
CA PRO A 218 2.56 41.93 -0.28
C PRO A 218 2.51 43.02 0.79
N LEU A 219 3.37 42.91 1.80
CA LEU A 219 3.62 44.00 2.73
C LEU A 219 4.07 45.22 1.91
N THR A 220 3.29 46.29 2.01
CA THR A 220 3.57 47.62 1.47
C THR A 220 4.84 48.22 2.04
#